data_AF-A0A7C7ZAX6-F1
#
_entry.id   AF-A0A7C7ZAX6-F1
#
_cell.length_a   1.000
_cell.length_b   1.000
_cell.length_c   1.000
_cell.angle_alpha   90.00
_cell.angle_beta   90.00
_cell.angle_gamma   90.00
#
_symmetry.space_group_name_H-M   'P 1'
#
loop_
_entity.id
_entity.type
_entity.pdbx_description
1 polymer ?
#
loop_
_entity_poly.entity_id
_entity_poly.type
_entity_poly.pdbx_seq_one_letter_code
_entity_poly.pdbx_strand_id
1 'polypeptide(L)' 'MPYHRKVVTQQKERIPRRPPPDFKESEAGMMEAISEDGFLDVALNDVNQYGPHAMVMLLGVFASLTGLVLLALMAL' A
#
# COMPACT_ATOMS: atom_id res chain seq x y z
N MET A 1 -14.44 -14.26 15.00
CA MET A 1 -15.73 -13.61 15.32
C MET A 1 -16.38 -13.20 14.01
N PRO A 2 -17.56 -13.73 13.63
CA PRO A 2 -18.19 -13.33 12.38
C PRO A 2 -18.81 -11.95 12.59
N TYR A 3 -18.35 -10.95 11.83
CA TYR A 3 -18.97 -9.62 11.83
C TYR A 3 -20.34 -9.71 11.16
N HIS A 4 -21.42 -9.72 11.95
CA HIS A 4 -22.77 -9.46 11.44
C HIS A 4 -22.94 -7.97 11.14
N ARG A 5 -22.47 -7.54 9.97
CA ARG A 5 -22.77 -6.22 9.41
C ARG A 5 -24.24 -6.18 9.04
N LYS A 6 -25.05 -5.43 9.79
CA LYS A 6 -26.39 -5.05 9.33
C LYS A 6 -26.22 -4.29 8.02
N VAL A 7 -26.79 -4.79 6.94
CA VAL A 7 -26.78 -4.11 5.64
C VAL A 7 -27.69 -2.89 5.79
N VAL A 8 -27.09 -1.75 6.13
CA VAL A 8 -27.78 -0.46 6.09
C VAL A 8 -28.05 -0.20 4.61
N THR A 9 -29.32 -0.21 4.22
CA THR A 9 -29.73 0.20 2.88
C THR A 9 -29.16 1.58 2.59
N GLN A 10 -28.33 1.69 1.55
CA GLN A 10 -27.56 2.87 1.12
C GLN A 10 -28.38 4.17 1.05
N GLN A 11 -29.71 4.08 0.97
CA GLN A 11 -30.62 5.23 0.91
C GLN A 11 -30.66 6.15 2.15
N LYS A 12 -30.11 5.74 3.31
CA LYS A 12 -30.21 6.53 4.56
C LYS A 12 -28.87 6.87 5.22
N GLU A 13 -27.74 6.56 4.59
CA GLU A 13 -26.42 6.97 5.12
C GLU A 13 -26.16 8.46 4.83
N ARG A 14 -25.76 9.24 5.84
CA ARG A 14 -25.44 10.68 5.70
C ARG A 14 -24.27 10.94 4.74
N ILE A 15 -23.34 9.99 4.64
CA ILE A 15 -22.16 10.06 3.79
C ILE A 15 -22.26 8.85 2.83
N PRO A 16 -22.35 9.07 1.51
CA PRO A 16 -22.36 7.97 0.55
C PRO A 16 -21.00 7.26 0.59
N ARG A 17 -21.01 5.93 0.71
CA ARG A 17 -19.78 5.15 0.65
C ARG A 17 -19.31 5.01 -0.79
N ARG A 18 -18.03 5.31 -1.02
CA ARG A 18 -17.35 4.85 -2.25
C ARG A 18 -17.23 3.33 -2.22
N PRO A 19 -17.28 2.65 -3.39
CA PRO A 19 -16.87 1.26 -3.45
C PRO A 19 -15.44 1.11 -2.93
N PRO A 20 -15.13 0.01 -2.21
CA PRO A 20 -13.76 -0.26 -1.82
C PRO A 20 -12.88 -0.37 -3.08
N PRO A 21 -11.59 0.04 -3.01
CA PRO A 21 -10.63 -0.22 -4.07
C PRO A 21 -10.43 -1.72 -4.31
N ASP A 22 -9.89 -2.08 -5.47
CA ASP A 22 -9.52 -3.46 -5.77
C ASP A 22 -8.38 -3.91 -4.84
N PHE A 23 -8.60 -5.02 -4.14
CA PHE A 23 -7.66 -5.61 -3.21
C PHE A 23 -7.57 -7.11 -3.47
N LYS A 24 -6.36 -7.61 -3.64
CA LYS A 24 -6.08 -9.03 -3.92
C LYS A 24 -5.23 -9.60 -2.80
N GLU A 25 -5.74 -10.62 -2.13
CA GLU A 25 -4.92 -11.42 -1.22
C GLU A 25 -4.07 -12.38 -2.05
N SER A 26 -2.78 -12.42 -1.74
CA SER A 26 -1.85 -13.36 -2.36
C SER A 26 -1.53 -14.48 -1.36
N GLU A 27 -1.58 -15.72 -1.84
CA GLU A 27 -1.12 -16.88 -1.07
C GLU A 27 0.40 -17.09 -1.18
N ALA A 28 1.08 -16.29 -2.03
CA ALA A 28 2.52 -16.34 -2.24
C ALA A 28 3.28 -15.65 -1.11
N GLY A 29 4.61 -15.86 -1.07
CA GLY A 29 5.48 -15.16 -0.13
C GLY A 29 5.54 -13.65 -0.39
N MET A 30 5.90 -12.86 0.64
CA MET A 30 5.94 -11.39 0.60
C MET A 30 6.65 -10.81 -0.64
N MET A 31 7.85 -11.31 -0.97
CA MET A 31 8.61 -10.81 -2.11
C MET A 31 7.93 -11.12 -3.45
N GLU A 32 7.36 -12.31 -3.58
CA GLU A 32 6.71 -12.80 -4.79
C GLU A 32 5.41 -12.02 -5.05
N ALA A 33 4.58 -11.85 -4.01
CA ALA A 33 3.35 -11.07 -4.06
C ALA A 33 3.61 -9.58 -4.40
N ILE A 34 4.66 -8.98 -3.84
CA ILE A 34 5.05 -7.60 -4.17
C ILE A 34 5.54 -7.50 -5.62
N SER A 35 6.25 -8.51 -6.12
CA SER A 35 6.74 -8.52 -7.50
C SER A 35 5.64 -8.75 -8.54
N GLU A 36 4.66 -9.61 -8.25
CA GLU A 36 3.56 -9.93 -9.16
C GLU A 36 2.58 -8.77 -9.31
N ASP A 37 2.17 -8.18 -8.20
CA ASP A 37 1.19 -7.09 -8.19
C ASP A 37 1.86 -5.70 -8.38
N GLY A 38 3.20 -5.67 -8.47
CA GLY A 38 4.00 -4.47 -8.74
C GLY A 38 4.38 -3.68 -7.48
N PHE A 39 5.68 -3.45 -7.26
CA PHE A 39 6.19 -2.81 -6.04
C PHE A 39 5.56 -1.44 -5.74
N LEU A 40 5.41 -0.59 -6.76
CA LEU A 40 4.82 0.75 -6.59
C LEU A 40 3.32 0.70 -6.36
N ASP A 41 2.60 -0.20 -7.03
CA ASP A 41 1.15 -0.34 -6.86
C ASP A 41 0.82 -0.91 -5.48
N VAL A 42 1.61 -1.88 -5.00
CA VAL A 42 1.51 -2.37 -3.63
C VAL A 42 1.85 -1.27 -2.62
N ALA A 43 2.93 -0.51 -2.85
CA ALA A 43 3.35 0.55 -1.91
C ALA A 43 2.40 1.76 -1.87
N LEU A 44 1.81 2.18 -2.99
CA LEU A 44 1.05 3.42 -3.07
C LEU A 44 -0.46 3.21 -3.07
N ASN A 45 -0.93 2.16 -3.74
CA ASN A 45 -2.35 1.86 -3.93
C ASN A 45 -2.85 0.75 -2.99
N ASP A 46 -1.96 0.13 -2.20
CA ASP A 46 -2.29 -0.90 -1.21
C ASP A 46 -3.09 -2.07 -1.83
N VAL A 47 -2.70 -2.49 -3.04
CA VAL A 47 -3.45 -3.48 -3.84
C VAL A 47 -3.41 -4.90 -3.26
N ASN A 48 -2.53 -5.16 -2.29
CA ASN A 48 -2.43 -6.45 -1.59
C ASN A 48 -2.01 -6.27 -0.11
N GLN A 49 -1.97 -7.38 0.63
CA GLN A 49 -1.65 -7.42 2.06
C GLN A 49 -0.25 -6.93 2.46
N TYR A 50 0.66 -6.75 1.50
CA TYR A 50 2.05 -6.35 1.74
C TYR A 50 2.30 -4.86 1.54
N GLY A 51 1.26 -4.05 1.34
CA GLY A 51 1.36 -2.59 1.20
C GLY A 51 2.21 -1.91 2.27
N PRO A 52 1.99 -2.14 3.58
CA PRO A 52 2.80 -1.54 4.64
C PRO A 52 4.28 -1.90 4.55
N HIS A 53 4.62 -3.11 4.09
CA HIS A 53 6.00 -3.54 3.92
C HIS A 53 6.64 -2.84 2.72
N ALA A 54 5.91 -2.77 1.60
CA ALA A 54 6.34 -2.06 0.39
C ALA A 54 6.52 -0.55 0.65
N MET A 55 5.65 0.07 1.44
CA MET A 55 5.79 1.48 1.86
C MET A 55 7.09 1.74 2.63
N VAL A 56 7.42 0.88 3.61
CA VAL A 56 8.65 1.04 4.39
C VAL A 56 9.89 0.88 3.51
N MET A 57 9.88 -0.10 2.60
CA MET A 57 10.95 -0.26 1.62
C MET A 57 11.09 0.97 0.72
N LEU A 58 9.98 1.54 0.24
CA LEU A 58 9.97 2.75 -0.58
C LEU A 58 10.56 3.95 0.15
N LEU A 59 10.19 4.15 1.43
CA LEU A 59 10.77 5.18 2.28
C LEU A 59 12.28 5.00 2.44
N GLY A 60 12.75 3.77 2.63
CA GLY A 60 14.18 3.46 2.70
C GLY A 60 14.93 3.89 1.43
N VAL A 61 14.38 3.58 0.26
CA VAL A 61 14.97 3.97 -1.04
C VAL A 61 15.09 5.49 -1.16
N PHE A 62 14.01 6.23 -0.90
CA PHE A 62 14.05 7.69 -1.02
C PHE A 62 14.92 8.36 0.05
N ALA A 63 14.92 7.83 1.27
CA ALA A 63 15.80 8.32 2.34
C ALA A 63 17.28 8.13 1.97
N SER A 64 17.65 6.94 1.49
CA SER A 64 19.00 6.65 1.02
C SER A 64 19.39 7.51 -0.18
N LEU A 65 18.51 7.65 -1.18
CA LEU A 65 18.76 8.48 -2.35
C LEU A 65 19.01 9.93 -1.95
N THR A 66 18.15 10.48 -1.09
CA THR A 66 18.30 11.86 -0.58
C THR A 66 19.60 12.02 0.19
N GLY A 67 19.93 11.08 1.07
CA GLY A 67 21.19 11.09 1.82
C GLY A 67 22.42 11.03 0.92
N LEU A 68 22.40 10.19 -0.11
CA LEU A 68 23.49 10.09 -1.10
C LEU A 68 23.66 11.37 -1.91
N VAL A 69 22.55 12.01 -2.32
CA VAL A 69 22.60 13.30 -3.02
C VAL A 69 23.21 14.37 -2.13
N LEU A 70 22.79 14.47 -0.86
CA LEU A 70 23.37 15.42 0.09
C LEU A 70 24.86 15.16 0.33
N LEU A 71 25.25 13.89 0.48
CA LEU A 71 26.65 13.50 0.64
C LEU A 71 27.50 13.88 -0.58
N ALA A 72 27.00 13.62 -1.79
CA ALA A 72 27.68 13.97 -3.03
C ALA A 72 27.83 15.48 -3.18
N LEU A 73 26.79 16.25 -2.85
CA LEU A 73 26.84 17.71 -2.87
C LEU A 73 27.82 18.29 -1.83
N MET A 74 27.97 17.64 -0.68
CA MET A 74 28.97 18.04 0.32
C MET A 74 30.41 17.70 -0.09
N ALA A 75 30.60 16.73 -0.99
CA ALA A 75 31.91 16.28 -1.45
C ALA A 75 32.43 17.02 -2.70
N LEU A 76 31.62 17.88 -3.30
CA LEU A 76 31.95 18.77 -4.42
C LEU A 76 32.38 20.15 -3.93
#